data_AF-A0A7S2NC34-F1
#
_entry.id   AF-A0A7S2NC34-F1
#
_cell.length_a   1.000
_cell.length_b   1.000
_cell.length_c   1.000
_cell.angle_alpha   90.00
_cell.angle_beta   90.00
_cell.angle_gamma   90.00
#
_symmetry.space_group_name_H-M   'P 1'
#
loop_
_entity.id
_entity.type
_entity.pdbx_description
1 polymer ?
#
loop_
_entity_poly.entity_id
_entity_poly.type
_entity_poly.pdbx_seq_one_letter_code
_entity_poly.pdbx_strand_id
1 'polypeptide(L)'
;RGFIRWTAALVAHRLLLRGGEVGVVKGTDPFNPGRGLSLATVSNGLGPARHNASLQWLGPAETRSPYCAVVVWVVPIKDQNGRAPRCPITIRALHPGPVSNDPLCAYSHLYKLWQIRGQQTGFDPEAPFFALPSAEGGTRVWNTLDSHALAQAVIAAAGEDGSETAAHGFRIGGATDLRDRLGLERGKVTISDRGRWADEDIGF
;
A
#
# COMPACT_ATOMS: atom_id res chain seq x y z
N ARG A 1 -2.26 17.17 -4.76
CA ARG A 1 -0.92 16.55 -4.50
C ARG A 1 -0.73 16.15 -3.04
N GLY A 2 -0.95 17.05 -2.07
CA GLY A 2 -0.80 16.75 -0.63
C GLY A 2 -1.65 15.58 -0.13
N PHE A 3 -2.94 15.51 -0.51
CA PHE A 3 -3.83 14.41 -0.11
C PHE A 3 -3.30 13.03 -0.53
N ILE A 4 -2.91 12.85 -1.80
CA ILE A 4 -2.39 11.57 -2.32
C ILE A 4 -1.11 11.15 -1.57
N ARG A 5 -0.20 12.11 -1.35
CA ARG A 5 1.04 11.90 -0.60
C ARG A 5 0.76 11.44 0.84
N TRP A 6 -0.18 12.09 1.50
CA TRP A 6 -0.54 11.76 2.87
C TRP A 6 -1.26 10.40 2.98
N THR A 7 -2.16 10.08 2.04
CA THR A 7 -2.75 8.74 1.93
C THR A 7 -1.68 7.68 1.72
N ALA A 8 -0.69 7.94 0.84
CA ALA A 8 0.43 7.01 0.63
C ALA A 8 1.24 6.79 1.92
N ALA A 9 1.53 7.85 2.69
CA ALA A 9 2.24 7.73 3.98
C ALA A 9 1.49 6.84 4.97
N LEU A 10 0.20 7.13 5.21
CA LEU A 10 -0.63 6.38 6.15
C LEU A 10 -0.77 4.90 5.76
N VAL A 11 -1.01 4.65 4.47
CA VAL A 11 -1.22 3.30 3.95
C VAL A 11 0.08 2.52 3.96
N ALA A 12 1.18 3.12 3.49
CA ALA A 12 2.49 2.48 3.51
C ALA A 12 2.89 2.09 4.94
N HIS A 13 2.69 2.97 5.91
CA HIS A 13 2.95 2.66 7.32
C HIS A 13 2.05 1.54 7.86
N ARG A 14 0.74 1.56 7.58
CA ARG A 14 -0.23 0.57 8.13
C ARG A 14 -0.11 -0.81 7.51
N LEU A 15 0.20 -0.88 6.22
CA LEU A 15 0.39 -2.12 5.47
C LEU A 15 1.86 -2.56 5.43
N LEU A 16 2.75 -1.78 6.05
CA LEU A 16 4.19 -1.95 6.04
C LEU A 16 4.80 -1.93 4.62
N LEU A 17 4.18 -1.23 3.65
CA LEU A 17 4.57 -1.26 2.23
C LEU A 17 5.99 -0.75 1.99
N ARG A 18 6.64 -1.33 0.98
CA ARG A 18 7.83 -0.76 0.35
C ARG A 18 7.40 0.32 -0.65
N GLY A 19 8.29 1.28 -0.89
CA GLY A 19 7.96 2.43 -1.73
C GLY A 19 7.46 2.12 -3.14
N GLY A 20 7.86 0.98 -3.73
CA GLY A 20 7.37 0.55 -5.04
C GLY A 20 6.13 -0.35 -5.00
N GLU A 21 5.67 -0.79 -3.84
CA GLU A 21 4.40 -1.53 -3.71
C GLU A 21 3.18 -0.59 -3.75
N VAL A 22 3.40 0.70 -3.46
CA VAL A 22 2.42 1.77 -3.67
C VAL A 22 2.17 2.01 -5.17
N GLY A 23 3.15 1.74 -6.02
CA GLY A 23 3.06 1.94 -7.47
C GLY A 23 4.10 1.12 -8.24
N VAL A 24 5.18 1.76 -8.69
CA VAL A 24 6.26 1.09 -9.45
C VAL A 24 7.65 1.39 -8.91
N VAL A 25 8.64 0.57 -9.27
CA VAL A 25 10.05 0.91 -9.08
C VAL A 25 10.41 1.96 -10.13
N LYS A 26 11.21 2.97 -9.77
CA LYS A 26 11.72 3.95 -10.73
C LYS A 26 12.42 3.22 -11.89
N GLY A 27 12.02 3.53 -13.12
CA GLY A 27 12.62 2.95 -14.33
C GLY A 27 12.08 1.59 -14.73
N THR A 28 11.03 1.08 -14.06
CA THR A 28 10.37 -0.18 -14.41
C THR A 28 8.98 0.02 -15.03
N ASP A 29 8.79 1.09 -15.80
CA ASP A 29 7.56 1.29 -16.55
C ASP A 29 7.44 0.26 -17.69
N PRO A 30 6.24 -0.25 -18.02
CA PRO A 30 4.91 0.22 -17.59
C PRO A 30 4.38 -0.40 -16.28
N PHE A 31 3.38 0.27 -15.67
CA PHE A 31 2.63 -0.25 -14.53
C PHE A 31 1.96 -1.60 -14.84
N ASN A 32 2.06 -2.54 -13.90
CA ASN A 32 1.43 -3.85 -13.99
C ASN A 32 0.33 -3.98 -12.90
N PRO A 33 -0.96 -4.03 -13.28
CA PRO A 33 -2.08 -4.14 -12.32
C PRO A 33 -2.13 -5.47 -11.56
N GLY A 34 -1.42 -6.49 -12.04
CA GLY A 34 -1.23 -7.75 -11.32
C GLY A 34 -0.26 -7.61 -10.14
N ARG A 35 0.65 -6.62 -10.14
CA ARG A 35 1.68 -6.42 -9.10
C ARG A 35 1.44 -5.17 -8.26
N GLY A 36 1.10 -4.06 -8.89
CA GLY A 36 0.84 -2.79 -8.19
C GLY A 36 -0.58 -2.71 -7.63
N LEU A 37 -0.81 -1.73 -6.76
CA LEU A 37 -2.15 -1.41 -6.29
C LEU A 37 -2.95 -0.72 -7.41
N SER A 38 -4.02 -1.36 -7.85
CA SER A 38 -4.93 -0.88 -8.88
C SER A 38 -6.26 -0.41 -8.27
N LEU A 39 -7.12 0.21 -9.09
CA LEU A 39 -8.49 0.53 -8.68
C LEU A 39 -9.42 -0.69 -8.60
N ALA A 40 -8.99 -1.86 -9.08
CA ALA A 40 -9.84 -3.04 -9.12
C ALA A 40 -10.31 -3.45 -7.71
N THR A 41 -11.63 -3.58 -7.58
CA THR A 41 -12.29 -4.02 -6.36
C THR A 41 -12.68 -5.49 -6.45
N VAL A 42 -12.51 -6.23 -5.35
CA VAL A 42 -13.09 -7.56 -5.17
C VAL A 42 -14.58 -7.38 -4.88
N SER A 43 -15.45 -7.95 -5.72
CA SER A 43 -16.88 -8.08 -5.38
C SER A 43 -17.08 -9.24 -4.38
N ASN A 44 -18.10 -9.14 -3.54
CA ASN A 44 -18.40 -10.03 -2.41
C ASN A 44 -18.79 -11.48 -2.78
N GLY A 45 -17.94 -12.18 -3.55
CA GLY A 45 -18.05 -13.61 -3.84
C GLY A 45 -19.05 -13.94 -4.94
N LEU A 46 -18.55 -14.53 -6.03
CA LEU A 46 -19.18 -15.45 -7.02
C LEU A 46 -18.55 -15.35 -8.43
N GLY A 47 -17.37 -14.75 -8.54
CA GLY A 47 -16.49 -14.96 -9.69
C GLY A 47 -15.05 -15.10 -9.19
N PRO A 48 -14.14 -15.72 -9.97
CA PRO A 48 -12.72 -15.72 -9.61
C PRO A 48 -12.34 -14.27 -9.31
N ALA A 49 -11.77 -14.02 -8.13
CA ALA A 49 -11.18 -12.73 -7.83
C ALA A 49 -10.35 -12.38 -9.06
N ARG A 50 -10.71 -11.30 -9.77
CA ARG A 50 -9.93 -10.87 -10.93
C ARG A 50 -8.50 -10.87 -10.43
N HIS A 51 -7.59 -11.60 -11.06
CA HIS A 51 -6.21 -11.76 -10.59
C HIS A 51 -5.50 -10.42 -10.34
N ASN A 52 -6.11 -9.30 -10.75
CA ASN A 52 -5.66 -7.91 -10.66
C ASN A 52 -6.40 -7.05 -9.61
N ALA A 53 -7.34 -7.59 -8.83
CA ALA A 53 -8.04 -6.86 -7.77
C ALA A 53 -7.16 -6.55 -6.55
N SER A 54 -7.13 -5.28 -6.12
CA SER A 54 -6.29 -4.80 -5.02
C SER A 54 -7.06 -4.45 -3.76
N LEU A 55 -8.37 -4.20 -3.83
CA LEU A 55 -9.16 -3.67 -2.71
C LEU A 55 -10.45 -4.44 -2.51
N GLN A 56 -10.78 -4.79 -1.27
CA GLN A 56 -12.08 -5.32 -0.88
C GLN A 56 -12.66 -4.48 0.25
N TRP A 57 -13.72 -3.74 -0.04
CA TRP A 57 -14.41 -2.92 0.95
C TRP A 57 -15.36 -3.78 1.77
N LEU A 58 -15.28 -3.66 3.09
CA LEU A 58 -16.12 -4.38 4.06
C LEU A 58 -16.91 -3.38 4.88
N GLY A 59 -18.24 -3.50 4.86
CA GLY A 59 -19.14 -2.73 5.70
C GLY A 59 -19.30 -3.31 7.11
N PRO A 60 -20.15 -2.67 7.95
CA PRO A 60 -20.41 -3.13 9.31
C PRO A 60 -20.98 -4.55 9.39
N ALA A 61 -21.76 -4.95 8.39
CA ALA A 61 -22.33 -6.28 8.30
C ALA A 61 -21.25 -7.35 8.04
N GLU A 62 -20.35 -7.13 7.08
CA GLU A 62 -19.27 -8.08 6.78
C GLU A 62 -18.24 -8.16 7.92
N THR A 63 -17.95 -7.04 8.57
CA THR A 63 -17.00 -6.98 9.70
C THR A 63 -17.59 -7.45 11.02
N ARG A 64 -18.93 -7.62 11.12
CA ARG A 64 -19.67 -7.89 12.36
C ARG A 64 -19.30 -6.91 13.48
N SER A 65 -19.12 -5.64 13.11
CA SER A 65 -18.59 -4.58 13.95
C SER A 65 -19.16 -3.24 13.50
N PRO A 66 -19.30 -2.21 14.36
CA PRO A 66 -19.72 -0.87 13.89
C PRO A 66 -18.68 -0.17 13.01
N TYR A 67 -17.50 -0.78 12.80
CA TYR A 67 -16.40 -0.23 12.02
C TYR A 67 -16.33 -0.90 10.64
N CYS A 68 -16.27 -0.10 9.59
CA CYS A 68 -15.90 -0.59 8.27
C CYS A 68 -14.42 -1.02 8.22
N ALA A 69 -14.07 -1.82 7.21
CA ALA A 69 -12.68 -2.18 6.93
C ALA A 69 -12.43 -2.29 5.43
N VAL A 70 -11.16 -2.34 5.03
CA VAL A 70 -10.74 -2.67 3.68
C VAL A 70 -9.65 -3.73 3.74
N VAL A 71 -9.78 -4.80 2.97
CA VAL A 71 -8.69 -5.75 2.72
C VAL A 71 -7.93 -5.26 1.49
N VAL A 72 -6.64 -5.03 1.65
CA VAL A 72 -5.74 -4.64 0.57
C VAL A 72 -4.90 -5.85 0.20
N TRP A 73 -4.95 -6.23 -1.07
CA TRP A 73 -4.23 -7.39 -1.60
C TRP A 73 -2.90 -6.94 -2.21
N VAL A 74 -1.81 -7.18 -1.48
CA VAL A 74 -0.46 -6.68 -1.80
C VAL A 74 0.37 -7.79 -2.44
N VAL A 75 1.05 -7.49 -3.54
CA VAL A 75 2.13 -8.35 -4.06
C VAL A 75 3.46 -7.88 -3.49
N PRO A 76 4.32 -8.79 -2.98
CA PRO A 76 5.65 -8.42 -2.52
C PRO A 76 6.48 -7.80 -3.65
N ILE A 77 7.17 -6.67 -3.40
CA ILE A 77 7.94 -6.00 -4.46
C ILE A 77 9.02 -6.88 -5.10
N LYS A 78 9.55 -7.86 -4.35
CA LYS A 78 10.61 -8.76 -4.79
C LYS A 78 10.09 -9.89 -5.69
N ASP A 79 8.78 -10.11 -5.72
CA ASP A 79 8.17 -11.01 -6.69
C ASP A 79 8.18 -10.35 -8.08
N GLN A 80 9.34 -10.40 -8.72
CA GLN A 80 9.55 -9.86 -10.07
C GLN A 80 8.82 -10.68 -11.13
N ASN A 81 8.53 -11.94 -10.84
CA ASN A 81 7.93 -12.90 -11.77
C ASN A 81 6.40 -13.03 -11.60
N GLY A 82 5.80 -12.35 -10.61
CA GLY A 82 4.36 -12.39 -10.36
C GLY A 82 3.85 -13.77 -9.91
N ARG A 83 4.72 -14.58 -9.30
CA ARG A 83 4.41 -15.97 -8.91
C ARG A 83 3.93 -16.09 -7.48
N ALA A 84 4.16 -15.07 -6.65
CA ALA A 84 3.78 -15.10 -5.26
C ALA A 84 2.27 -14.86 -5.11
N PRO A 85 1.59 -15.56 -4.18
CA PRO A 85 0.22 -15.23 -3.84
C PRO A 85 0.15 -13.81 -3.25
N ARG A 86 -0.94 -13.10 -3.54
CA ARG A 86 -1.20 -11.79 -2.94
C ARG A 86 -1.43 -11.94 -1.43
N CYS A 87 -0.77 -11.10 -0.65
CA CYS A 87 -0.92 -11.04 0.80
C CYS A 87 -2.11 -10.12 1.16
N PRO A 88 -3.19 -10.63 1.78
CA PRO A 88 -4.27 -9.80 2.28
C PRO A 88 -3.85 -9.08 3.56
N ILE A 89 -4.02 -7.75 3.57
CA ILE A 89 -3.77 -6.95 4.77
C ILE A 89 -4.97 -6.04 5.02
N THR A 90 -5.50 -6.09 6.24
CA THR A 90 -6.72 -5.38 6.61
C THR A 90 -6.43 -4.03 7.25
N ILE A 91 -7.09 -2.97 6.78
CA ILE A 91 -7.17 -1.67 7.44
C ILE A 91 -8.59 -1.46 7.93
N ARG A 92 -8.77 -1.38 9.25
CA ARG A 92 -10.04 -1.00 9.88
C ARG A 92 -10.19 0.52 9.93
N ALA A 93 -11.41 1.01 9.82
CA ALA A 93 -11.75 2.40 10.13
C ALA A 93 -11.39 2.73 11.59
N LEU A 94 -10.94 3.96 11.81
CA LEU A 94 -10.63 4.46 13.16
C LEU A 94 -11.91 4.80 13.94
N HIS A 95 -12.95 5.21 13.23
CA HIS A 95 -14.24 5.63 13.77
C HIS A 95 -15.35 4.70 13.32
N PRO A 96 -16.41 4.51 14.14
CA PRO A 96 -17.58 3.74 13.74
C PRO A 96 -18.37 4.49 12.66
N GLY A 97 -19.14 3.74 11.87
CA GLY A 97 -19.93 4.29 10.77
C GLY A 97 -19.14 4.49 9.48
N PRO A 98 -19.59 5.39 8.59
CA PRO A 98 -19.01 5.54 7.26
C PRO A 98 -17.67 6.31 7.28
N VAL A 99 -17.27 6.82 6.12
CA VAL A 99 -16.05 7.60 5.91
C VAL A 99 -16.02 8.83 6.82
N SER A 100 -14.93 8.99 7.56
CA SER A 100 -14.67 10.12 8.45
C SER A 100 -13.79 11.19 7.79
N ASN A 101 -13.75 12.39 8.39
CA ASN A 101 -12.82 13.46 8.03
C ASN A 101 -11.54 13.49 8.88
N ASP A 102 -11.34 12.49 9.75
CA ASP A 102 -10.12 12.37 10.54
C ASP A 102 -8.91 12.16 9.61
N PRO A 103 -7.91 13.05 9.64
CA PRO A 103 -6.74 12.95 8.78
C PRO A 103 -5.86 11.72 9.07
N LEU A 104 -6.04 11.04 10.21
CA LEU A 104 -5.30 9.83 10.60
C LEU A 104 -6.05 8.54 10.24
N CYS A 105 -7.30 8.63 9.80
CA CYS A 105 -8.11 7.47 9.44
C CYS A 105 -7.75 6.95 8.03
N ALA A 106 -6.77 6.04 7.97
CA ALA A 106 -6.27 5.45 6.72
C ALA A 106 -7.38 4.83 5.85
N TYR A 107 -8.37 4.15 6.45
CA TYR A 107 -9.54 3.64 5.73
C TYR A 107 -10.28 4.76 4.98
N SER A 108 -10.56 5.87 5.67
CA SER A 108 -11.30 7.00 5.09
C SER A 108 -10.51 7.66 3.95
N HIS A 109 -9.19 7.74 4.10
CA HIS A 109 -8.31 8.29 3.06
C HIS A 109 -8.20 7.38 1.83
N LEU A 110 -8.10 6.06 2.03
CA LEU A 110 -8.17 5.10 0.93
C LEU A 110 -9.51 5.20 0.19
N TYR A 111 -10.63 5.29 0.91
CA TYR A 111 -11.95 5.33 0.28
C TYR A 111 -12.13 6.60 -0.54
N LYS A 112 -11.77 7.77 0.02
CA LYS A 112 -11.79 9.04 -0.69
C LYS A 112 -10.88 9.02 -1.92
N LEU A 113 -9.68 8.46 -1.81
CA LEU A 113 -8.77 8.33 -2.95
C LEU A 113 -9.35 7.40 -4.03
N TRP A 114 -9.97 6.28 -3.64
CA TRP A 114 -10.65 5.37 -4.54
C TRP A 114 -11.76 6.07 -5.32
N GLN A 115 -12.60 6.87 -4.65
CA GLN A 115 -13.66 7.64 -5.32
C GLN A 115 -13.09 8.67 -6.31
N ILE A 116 -12.09 9.46 -5.88
CA ILE A 116 -11.44 10.47 -6.73
C ILE A 116 -10.82 9.82 -7.97
N ARG A 117 -10.08 8.73 -7.77
CA ARG A 117 -9.44 8.00 -8.88
C ARG A 117 -10.47 7.36 -9.78
N GLY A 118 -11.51 6.73 -9.22
CA GLY A 118 -12.61 6.15 -9.98
C GLY A 118 -13.31 7.17 -10.88
N GLN A 119 -13.56 8.39 -10.38
CA GLN A 119 -14.11 9.47 -11.20
C GLN A 119 -13.14 9.89 -12.33
N GLN A 120 -11.84 9.94 -12.05
CA GLN A 120 -10.83 10.34 -13.04
C GLN A 120 -10.61 9.31 -14.15
N THR A 121 -10.83 8.02 -13.88
CA THR A 121 -10.53 6.93 -14.80
C THR A 121 -11.77 6.18 -15.29
N GLY A 122 -12.97 6.62 -14.91
CA GLY A 122 -14.20 5.87 -15.17
C GLY A 122 -14.24 4.51 -14.48
N PHE A 123 -13.59 4.39 -13.31
CA PHE A 123 -13.42 3.14 -12.56
C PHE A 123 -12.73 2.02 -13.34
N ASP A 124 -11.83 2.37 -14.27
CA ASP A 124 -10.96 1.39 -14.92
C ASP A 124 -10.23 0.53 -13.85
N PRO A 125 -10.48 -0.79 -13.81
CA PRO A 125 -9.89 -1.69 -12.81
C PRO A 125 -8.37 -1.81 -12.96
N GLU A 126 -7.80 -1.55 -14.13
CA GLU A 126 -6.36 -1.65 -14.37
C GLU A 126 -5.63 -0.34 -14.11
N ALA A 127 -6.36 0.74 -13.83
CA ALA A 127 -5.74 2.02 -13.52
C ALA A 127 -4.93 1.96 -12.21
N PRO A 128 -3.75 2.60 -12.18
CA PRO A 128 -2.95 2.71 -10.97
C PRO A 128 -3.71 3.49 -9.90
N PHE A 129 -3.71 2.94 -8.69
CA PHE A 129 -4.40 3.52 -7.54
C PHE A 129 -3.72 4.81 -7.08
N PHE A 130 -2.39 4.77 -6.93
CA PHE A 130 -1.59 5.96 -6.64
C PHE A 130 -1.00 6.53 -7.93
N ALA A 131 -1.57 7.64 -8.38
CA ALA A 131 -1.10 8.40 -9.52
C ALA A 131 -0.99 9.89 -9.16
N LEU A 132 0.01 10.56 -9.73
CA LEU A 132 0.27 11.98 -9.55
C LEU A 132 0.11 12.71 -10.89
N PRO A 133 -0.32 13.98 -10.91
CA PRO A 133 -0.30 14.78 -12.13
C PRO A 133 1.13 14.86 -12.70
N SER A 134 1.29 14.60 -13.99
CA SER A 134 2.58 14.75 -14.69
C SER A 134 2.82 16.22 -15.09
N ALA A 135 4.10 16.61 -15.22
CA ALA A 135 4.47 17.93 -15.73
C ALA A 135 4.15 18.07 -17.24
N GLU A 136 4.16 16.97 -17.97
CA GLU A 136 3.88 16.88 -19.41
C GLU A 136 2.36 16.82 -19.72
N GLY A 137 1.51 16.96 -18.70
CA GLY A 137 0.07 16.72 -18.79
C GLY A 137 -0.32 15.28 -18.46
N GLY A 138 -1.57 15.07 -18.04
CA GLY A 138 -2.08 13.76 -17.63
C GLY A 138 -1.57 13.30 -16.26
N THR A 139 -1.46 11.98 -16.07
CA THR A 139 -1.07 11.36 -14.80
C THR A 139 0.10 10.40 -14.98
N ARG A 140 1.05 10.42 -14.05
CA ARG A 140 2.10 9.42 -13.92
C ARG A 140 1.86 8.55 -12.70
N VAL A 141 2.34 7.31 -12.75
CA VAL A 141 2.24 6.39 -11.60
C VAL A 141 3.16 6.85 -10.48
N TRP A 142 2.73 6.63 -9.23
CA TRP A 142 3.60 6.77 -8.06
C TRP A 142 4.78 5.83 -8.17
N ASN A 143 5.99 6.30 -7.89
CA ASN A 143 7.18 5.45 -7.94
C ASN A 143 8.02 5.53 -6.66
N THR A 144 9.09 4.74 -6.61
CA THR A 144 10.00 4.69 -5.44
C THR A 144 10.62 6.04 -5.09
N LEU A 145 10.81 6.98 -6.03
CA LEU A 145 11.29 8.33 -5.73
C LEU A 145 10.23 9.18 -5.03
N ASP A 146 8.95 8.98 -5.34
CA ASP A 146 7.87 9.68 -4.62
C ASP A 146 7.82 9.25 -3.16
N SER A 147 7.98 7.94 -2.92
CA SER A 147 8.10 7.38 -1.56
C SER A 147 9.35 7.91 -0.85
N HIS A 148 10.47 8.06 -1.55
CA HIS A 148 11.69 8.67 -1.02
C HIS A 148 11.44 10.12 -0.58
N ALA A 149 10.99 10.97 -1.50
CA ALA A 149 10.74 12.38 -1.25
C ALA A 149 9.69 12.59 -0.15
N LEU A 150 8.69 11.71 -0.08
CA LEU A 150 7.69 11.72 0.98
C LEU A 150 8.30 11.43 2.35
N ALA A 151 9.23 10.47 2.46
CA ALA A 151 9.87 10.11 3.73
C ALA A 151 10.70 11.27 4.26
N GLN A 152 11.52 11.87 3.38
CA GLN A 152 12.32 13.06 3.72
C GLN A 152 11.45 14.23 4.16
N ALA A 153 10.32 14.47 3.48
CA ALA A 153 9.40 15.54 3.85
C ALA A 153 8.72 15.32 5.21
N VAL A 154 8.42 14.07 5.58
CA VAL A 154 7.85 13.73 6.89
C VAL A 154 8.87 13.94 8.01
N ILE A 155 10.11 13.52 7.82
CA ILE A 155 11.20 13.70 8.80
C ILE A 155 11.56 15.18 8.96
N ALA A 156 11.67 15.92 7.86
CA ALA A 156 11.88 17.37 7.91
C ALA A 156 10.75 18.10 8.66
N ALA A 157 9.50 17.66 8.48
CA ALA A 157 8.37 18.22 9.21
C ALA A 157 8.40 17.90 10.73
N ALA A 158 9.13 16.87 11.14
CA ALA A 158 9.37 16.55 12.54
C ALA A 158 10.56 17.32 13.16
N GLY A 159 11.25 18.16 12.38
CA GLY A 159 12.40 18.96 12.84
C GLY A 159 13.74 18.24 12.74
N GLU A 160 13.79 17.09 12.09
CA GLU A 160 15.00 16.28 11.90
C GLU A 160 15.58 16.45 10.49
N ASP A 161 16.87 16.14 10.30
CA ASP A 161 17.47 16.15 8.97
C ASP A 161 16.98 14.96 8.14
N GLY A 162 16.17 15.25 7.12
CA GLY A 162 15.65 14.27 6.17
C GLY A 162 16.69 13.79 5.14
N SER A 163 17.89 14.38 5.08
CA SER A 163 18.91 14.05 4.07
C SER A 163 19.40 12.59 4.19
N GLU A 164 19.46 12.06 5.40
CA GLU A 164 19.84 10.67 5.69
C GLU A 164 18.67 9.68 5.57
N THR A 165 17.45 10.18 5.37
CA THR A 165 16.25 9.33 5.29
C THR A 165 16.02 8.81 3.88
N ALA A 166 16.24 7.51 3.69
CA ALA A 166 15.90 6.82 2.45
C ALA A 166 14.40 6.49 2.34
N ALA A 167 13.97 6.01 1.18
CA ALA A 167 12.61 5.49 0.93
C ALA A 167 12.23 4.30 1.85
N HIS A 168 13.20 3.75 2.56
CA HIS A 168 13.02 2.78 3.63
C HIS A 168 12.41 3.40 4.91
N GLY A 169 12.29 4.73 5.03
CA GLY A 169 11.72 5.39 6.23
C GLY A 169 10.24 5.07 6.50
N PHE A 170 9.47 4.60 5.51
CA PHE A 170 8.11 4.08 5.72
C PHE A 170 8.08 2.60 6.09
N ARG A 171 9.24 1.94 6.13
CA ARG A 171 9.37 0.53 6.49
C ARG A 171 9.37 0.43 8.01
N ILE A 172 8.34 -0.20 8.57
CA ILE A 172 8.37 -0.71 9.95
C ILE A 172 8.34 -2.23 9.86
N GLY A 173 9.26 -2.91 10.54
CA GLY A 173 9.24 -4.37 10.65
C GLY A 173 9.73 -5.10 9.40
N GLY A 174 10.77 -4.58 8.76
CA GLY A 174 11.53 -5.30 7.76
C GLY A 174 12.23 -6.54 8.30
N ALA A 175 12.74 -7.39 7.40
CA ALA A 175 13.55 -8.54 7.79
C ALA A 175 14.67 -8.22 8.79
N THR A 176 15.39 -7.12 8.56
CA THR A 176 16.43 -6.59 9.45
C THR A 176 15.88 -6.22 10.83
N ASP A 177 14.81 -5.43 10.90
CA ASP A 177 14.20 -5.01 12.17
C ASP A 177 13.69 -6.21 13.00
N LEU A 178 13.09 -7.20 12.33
CA LEU A 178 12.58 -8.41 12.97
C LEU A 178 13.72 -9.35 13.41
N ARG A 179 14.81 -9.45 12.64
CA ARG A 179 16.04 -10.13 13.10
C ARG A 179 16.63 -9.45 14.31
N ASP A 180 16.84 -8.15 14.25
CA ASP A 180 17.52 -7.41 15.32
C ASP A 180 16.70 -7.45 16.61
N ARG A 181 15.37 -7.51 16.50
CA ARG A 181 14.47 -7.61 17.65
C ARG A 181 14.31 -9.03 18.21
N LEU A 182 14.21 -10.04 17.35
CA LEU A 182 13.78 -11.40 17.73
C LEU A 182 14.90 -12.46 17.60
N GLY A 183 16.04 -12.11 17.03
CA GLY A 183 17.07 -13.05 16.57
C GLY A 183 16.76 -13.61 15.19
N LEU A 184 17.78 -14.21 14.55
CA LEU A 184 17.73 -14.72 13.18
C LEU A 184 16.55 -15.67 12.95
N GLU A 185 16.45 -16.73 13.74
CA GLU A 185 15.47 -17.81 13.54
C GLU A 185 14.03 -17.35 13.79
N ARG A 186 13.76 -16.67 14.91
CA ARG A 186 12.42 -16.13 15.21
C ARG A 186 12.04 -14.98 14.29
N GLY A 187 13.02 -14.19 13.84
CA GLY A 187 12.84 -13.16 12.82
C GLY A 187 12.35 -13.79 11.52
N LYS A 188 13.06 -14.80 10.99
CA LYS A 188 12.67 -15.57 9.79
C LYS A 188 11.25 -16.11 9.92
N VAL A 189 10.95 -16.87 10.97
CA VAL A 189 9.61 -17.44 11.19
C VAL A 189 8.53 -16.36 11.19
N THR A 190 8.74 -15.25 11.91
CA THR A 190 7.75 -14.15 11.96
C THR A 190 7.55 -13.48 10.60
N ILE A 191 8.60 -13.39 9.78
CA ILE A 191 8.56 -12.82 8.43
C ILE A 191 7.80 -13.77 7.49
N SER A 192 8.10 -15.06 7.55
CA SER A 192 7.50 -16.12 6.73
C SER A 192 6.04 -16.36 7.11
N ASP A 193 5.69 -16.39 8.41
CA ASP A 193 4.32 -16.51 8.93
C ASP A 193 3.43 -15.34 8.51
N ARG A 194 4.01 -14.16 8.30
CA ARG A 194 3.29 -13.01 7.75
C ARG A 194 2.96 -13.18 6.26
N GLY A 195 3.48 -14.21 5.60
CA GLY A 195 3.18 -14.60 4.22
C GLY A 195 3.57 -13.56 3.16
N ARG A 196 4.27 -12.48 3.57
CA ARG A 196 4.59 -11.34 2.72
C ARG A 196 6.00 -11.40 2.13
N TRP A 197 6.85 -12.27 2.64
CA TRP A 197 8.19 -12.51 2.12
C TRP A 197 8.38 -14.01 1.97
N ALA A 198 8.88 -14.45 0.82
CA ALA A 198 9.31 -15.84 0.65
C ALA A 198 10.61 -16.07 1.44
N ASP A 199 10.87 -17.30 1.88
CA ASP A 199 12.10 -17.63 2.60
C ASP A 199 13.36 -17.23 1.81
N GLU A 200 13.31 -17.35 0.48
CA GLU A 200 14.35 -16.95 -0.48
C GLU A 200 14.63 -15.43 -0.47
N ASP A 201 13.64 -14.61 -0.08
CA ASP A 201 13.77 -13.16 0.00
C ASP A 201 14.44 -12.69 1.31
N ILE A 202 14.63 -13.60 2.26
CA ILE A 202 15.16 -13.35 3.60
C ILE A 202 16.67 -13.63 3.62
N GLY A 203 17.43 -12.78 2.94
CA GLY A 203 18.88 -12.75 3.04
C GLY A 203 19.32 -12.06 4.33
N PHE A 204 20.04 -12.78 5.18
CA PHE A 204 20.73 -12.24 6.34
C PHE A 204 22.23 -12.42 6.19
#